data_AF-A0A821ZQJ4-F1
#
_entry.id   AF-A0A821ZQJ4-F1
#
_cell.length_a   1.000
_cell.length_b   1.000
_cell.length_c   1.000
_cell.angle_alpha   90.00
_cell.angle_beta   90.00
_cell.angle_gamma   90.00
#
_symmetry.space_group_name_H-M   'P 1'
#
loop_
_entity.id
_entity.type
_entity.pdbx_description
1 polymer ?
#
loop_
_entity_poly.entity_id
_entity_poly.type
_entity_poly.pdbx_seq_one_letter_code
_entity_poly.pdbx_strand_id
1 'polypeptide(L)'
;MSHELSATNKKEFRSFVLHLKQLHPTWKSKEITNFLIQSENPSPYTMESALNVKVWRILNRNQVNDLPRSSTPCTTTTLEYIQAVKNNLRLTKSTTIRNVNAKLQQQGFKTSKSSIWRTKQLLKLKW
;
A
#
# COMPACT_ATOMS: atom_id res chain seq x y z
N MET A 1 7.59 14.89 -12.19
CA MET A 1 8.60 14.24 -11.31
C MET A 1 8.00 14.09 -9.92
N SER A 2 7.12 13.10 -9.71
CA SER A 2 6.12 13.19 -8.62
C SER A 2 5.87 11.87 -7.89
N HIS A 3 6.90 11.06 -7.63
CA HIS A 3 6.69 9.77 -6.95
C HIS A 3 7.66 9.40 -5.82
N GLU A 4 8.72 10.17 -5.56
CA GLU A 4 9.70 9.83 -4.50
C GLU A 4 9.36 10.37 -3.11
N LEU A 5 8.46 11.37 -2.99
CA LEU A 5 8.06 11.97 -1.71
C LEU A 5 7.18 11.07 -0.80
N SER A 6 6.79 9.87 -1.23
CA SER A 6 5.72 9.10 -0.55
C SER A 6 6.17 7.97 0.39
N ALA A 7 7.43 7.51 0.29
CA ALA A 7 7.93 6.35 1.05
C ALA A 7 8.76 6.75 2.27
N THR A 8 9.68 7.70 2.09
CA THR A 8 10.55 8.28 3.13
C THR A 8 9.71 8.92 4.24
N ASN A 9 8.74 9.75 3.87
CA ASN A 9 7.83 10.43 4.79
C ASN A 9 6.98 9.44 5.65
N LYS A 10 6.59 8.28 5.10
CA LYS A 10 5.84 7.26 5.85
C LYS A 10 6.71 6.51 6.86
N LYS A 11 7.96 6.22 6.50
CA LYS A 11 8.90 5.53 7.40
C LYS A 11 9.27 6.45 8.56
N GLU A 12 9.58 7.71 8.25
CA GLU A 12 9.89 8.77 9.23
C GLU A 12 8.74 8.97 10.21
N PHE A 13 7.50 9.10 9.72
CA PHE A 13 6.32 9.21 10.58
C PHE A 13 6.17 8.03 11.55
N ARG A 14 6.40 6.80 11.09
CA ARG A 14 6.32 5.60 11.95
C ARG A 14 7.41 5.58 13.00
N SER A 15 8.65 5.87 12.60
CA SER A 15 9.77 5.97 13.53
C SER A 15 9.50 7.02 14.59
N PHE A 16 8.98 8.18 14.21
CA PHE A 16 8.63 9.26 15.12
C PHE A 16 7.55 8.85 16.11
N VAL A 17 6.45 8.22 15.65
CA VAL A 17 5.38 7.72 16.53
C VAL A 17 5.91 6.69 17.54
N LEU A 18 6.77 5.77 17.11
CA LEU A 18 7.36 4.77 18.02
C LEU A 18 8.33 5.43 19.01
N HIS A 19 9.08 6.44 18.58
CA HIS A 19 9.96 7.20 19.46
C HIS A 19 9.16 7.97 20.53
N LEU A 20 8.05 8.61 20.16
CA LEU A 20 7.14 9.24 21.12
C LEU A 20 6.60 8.23 22.15
N LYS A 21 6.29 7.00 21.71
CA LYS A 21 5.86 5.92 22.61
C LYS A 21 6.98 5.44 23.55
N GLN A 22 8.23 5.46 23.11
CA GLN A 22 9.39 5.15 23.96
C GLN A 22 9.62 6.23 25.02
N LEU A 23 9.54 7.51 24.64
CA LEU A 23 9.67 8.63 25.58
C LEU A 23 8.50 8.70 26.56
N HIS A 24 7.30 8.33 26.12
CA HIS A 24 6.08 8.35 26.92
C HIS A 24 5.36 6.99 26.92
N PRO A 25 5.83 6.00 27.71
CA PRO A 25 5.28 4.64 27.71
C PRO A 25 3.80 4.55 28.09
N THR A 26 3.27 5.52 28.85
CA THR A 26 1.87 5.55 29.29
C THR A 26 0.90 6.10 28.23
N TRP A 27 1.41 6.83 27.23
CA TRP A 27 0.56 7.44 26.20
C TRP A 27 -0.09 6.38 25.31
N LYS A 28 -1.41 6.45 25.15
CA LYS A 28 -2.14 5.62 24.19
C LYS A 28 -2.18 6.34 22.84
N SER A 29 -2.82 5.72 21.86
CA SER A 29 -2.88 6.28 20.50
C SER A 29 -3.55 7.65 20.45
N LYS A 30 -4.51 7.92 21.34
CA LYS A 30 -5.23 9.19 21.41
C LYS A 30 -4.33 10.33 21.87
N GLU A 31 -3.53 10.12 22.91
CA GLU A 31 -2.61 11.13 23.45
C GLU A 31 -1.53 11.49 22.43
N ILE A 32 -0.95 10.49 21.75
CA ILE A 32 0.01 10.73 20.67
C ILE A 32 -0.65 11.47 19.49
N THR A 33 -1.90 11.14 19.16
CA THR A 33 -2.64 11.82 18.09
C THR A 33 -2.88 13.29 18.42
N ASN A 34 -3.31 13.59 19.65
CA ASN A 34 -3.52 14.94 20.12
C ASN A 34 -2.22 15.76 20.08
N PHE A 35 -1.11 15.15 20.53
CA PHE A 35 0.22 15.77 20.44
C PHE A 35 0.59 16.11 19.00
N LEU A 36 0.40 15.17 18.06
CA LEU A 36 0.70 15.39 16.64
C LEU A 36 -0.13 16.51 16.01
N ILE A 37 -1.41 16.62 16.39
CA ILE A 37 -2.31 17.69 15.92
C ILE A 37 -1.89 19.04 16.47
N GLN A 38 -1.54 19.10 17.76
CA GLN A 38 -1.06 20.32 18.43
C GLN A 38 0.31 20.78 17.93
N SER A 39 1.19 19.85 17.54
CA SER A 39 2.53 20.16 17.02
C SER A 39 2.55 20.58 15.54
N GLU A 40 1.40 20.95 14.96
CA GLU A 40 1.21 21.27 13.52
C GLU A 40 1.77 20.22 12.55
N ASN A 41 1.88 18.97 13.01
CA ASN A 41 2.45 17.86 12.28
C ASN A 41 1.38 16.88 11.72
N PRO A 42 0.19 17.36 11.32
CA PRO A 42 -0.57 16.73 10.24
C PRO A 42 -0.84 17.71 9.09
N SER A 43 -0.91 17.16 7.87
CA SER A 43 -1.56 17.86 6.77
C SER A 43 -2.99 18.25 7.19
N PRO A 44 -3.48 19.47 6.90
CA PRO A 44 -4.77 20.02 7.38
C PRO A 44 -6.01 19.21 6.96
N TYR A 45 -5.84 18.19 6.12
CA TYR A 45 -6.90 17.29 5.65
C TYR A 45 -6.95 15.94 6.40
N THR A 46 -6.14 15.76 7.45
CA THR A 46 -6.14 14.51 8.23
C THR A 46 -7.22 14.57 9.30
N MET A 47 -8.37 13.93 9.06
CA MET A 47 -9.37 13.74 10.11
C MET A 47 -8.71 13.06 11.33
N GLU A 48 -8.91 13.61 12.53
CA GLU A 48 -8.34 13.10 13.79
C GLU A 48 -8.57 11.60 13.95
N SER A 49 -9.78 11.13 13.59
CA SER A 49 -10.15 9.71 13.61
C SER A 49 -9.24 8.85 12.72
N ALA A 50 -8.90 9.32 11.52
CA ALA A 50 -8.02 8.62 10.59
C ALA A 50 -6.57 8.61 11.10
N LEU A 51 -6.10 9.71 11.70
CA LEU A 51 -4.79 9.79 12.31
C LEU A 51 -4.67 8.84 13.51
N ASN A 52 -5.67 8.82 14.39
CA ASN A 52 -5.71 7.93 15.55
C ASN A 52 -5.68 6.45 15.14
N VAL A 53 -6.45 6.05 14.13
CA VAL A 53 -6.40 4.68 13.59
C VAL A 53 -4.99 4.36 13.05
N LYS A 54 -4.33 5.32 12.40
CA LYS A 54 -2.97 5.14 11.88
C LYS A 54 -1.94 4.97 13.00
N VAL A 55 -1.98 5.83 14.01
CA VAL A 55 -1.12 5.75 15.20
C VAL A 55 -1.35 4.43 15.93
N TRP A 56 -2.60 4.07 16.22
CA TRP A 56 -2.96 2.81 16.88
C TRP A 56 -2.38 1.59 16.16
N ARG A 57 -2.47 1.55 14.82
CA ARG A 57 -1.88 0.47 14.02
C ARG A 57 -0.36 0.39 14.14
N ILE A 58 0.32 1.53 14.19
CA ILE A 58 1.78 1.60 14.34
C ILE A 58 2.18 1.06 15.70
N LEU A 59 1.52 1.53 16.78
CA LEU A 59 1.78 1.09 18.14
C LEU A 59 1.55 -0.42 18.31
N ASN A 60 0.44 -0.94 17.79
CA ASN A 60 0.13 -2.38 17.90
C ASN A 60 1.09 -3.28 17.12
N ARG A 61 1.57 -2.82 15.96
CA ARG A 61 2.53 -3.59 15.17
C ARG A 61 3.94 -3.47 15.71
N ASN A 62 4.25 -2.38 16.40
CA ASN A 62 5.56 -2.04 16.95
C ASN A 62 6.70 -2.19 15.93
N GLN A 63 6.45 -1.78 14.68
CA GLN A 63 7.37 -1.96 13.57
C GLN A 63 7.35 -0.75 12.64
N VAL A 64 8.53 -0.39 12.15
CA VAL A 64 8.73 0.74 11.22
C VAL A 64 8.44 0.33 9.76
N ASN A 65 8.71 -0.92 9.41
CA ASN A 65 8.52 -1.43 8.06
C ASN A 65 7.09 -1.91 7.84
N ASP A 66 6.51 -1.63 6.66
CA ASP A 66 5.20 -2.18 6.30
C ASP A 66 5.33 -3.68 6.02
N LEU A 67 4.79 -4.51 6.92
CA LEU A 67 4.50 -5.91 6.59
C LEU A 67 3.23 -5.98 5.72
N PRO A 68 3.19 -6.90 4.72
CA PRO A 68 1.99 -7.13 3.94
C PRO A 68 0.83 -7.53 4.86
N ARG A 69 -0.38 -7.11 4.48
CA ARG A 69 -1.62 -7.27 5.28
C ARG A 69 -1.98 -8.75 5.57
N SER A 70 -1.40 -9.66 4.79
CA SER A 70 -1.41 -11.10 5.00
C SER A 70 -0.01 -11.62 4.66
N SER A 71 0.42 -12.71 5.32
CA SER A 71 1.65 -13.45 5.00
C SER A 71 1.66 -14.05 3.58
N THR A 72 0.56 -13.91 2.83
CA THR A 72 0.57 -14.07 1.39
C THR A 72 1.36 -12.93 0.74
N PRO A 73 2.36 -13.24 -0.11
CA PRO A 73 3.02 -12.23 -0.91
C PRO A 73 1.92 -11.41 -1.58
N CYS A 74 1.91 -10.10 -1.33
CA CYS A 74 1.16 -9.19 -2.20
C CYS A 74 1.58 -9.56 -3.62
N THR A 75 0.67 -9.64 -4.58
CA THR A 75 1.05 -9.88 -5.98
C THR A 75 1.98 -8.74 -6.35
N THR A 76 3.28 -8.95 -6.19
CA THR A 76 4.28 -7.93 -6.47
C THR A 76 4.08 -7.69 -7.94
N THR A 77 3.58 -6.50 -8.28
CA THR A 77 3.54 -6.01 -9.65
C THR A 77 5.00 -5.80 -10.07
N THR A 78 5.74 -6.90 -10.20
CA THR A 78 7.06 -6.92 -10.79
C THR A 78 6.92 -6.45 -12.22
N LEU A 79 7.97 -5.84 -12.76
CA LEU A 79 7.98 -5.43 -14.16
C LEU A 79 7.65 -6.62 -15.08
N GLU A 80 8.11 -7.82 -14.72
CA GLU A 80 7.78 -9.09 -15.37
C GLU A 80 6.27 -9.37 -15.37
N TYR A 81 5.59 -9.26 -14.22
CA TYR A 81 4.15 -9.47 -14.13
C TYR A 81 3.37 -8.43 -14.94
N ILE A 82 3.77 -7.16 -14.88
CA ILE A 82 3.14 -6.08 -15.65
C ILE A 82 3.30 -6.35 -17.16
N GLN A 83 4.49 -6.77 -17.59
CA GLN A 83 4.77 -7.10 -18.98
C GLN A 83 3.99 -8.34 -19.45
N ALA A 84 3.90 -9.38 -18.61
CA ALA A 84 3.10 -10.57 -18.89
C ALA A 84 1.59 -10.23 -19.02
N VAL A 85 1.06 -9.38 -18.14
CA VAL A 85 -0.33 -8.89 -18.24
C VAL A 85 -0.53 -8.08 -19.53
N LYS A 86 0.40 -7.17 -19.86
CA LYS A 86 0.34 -6.35 -21.08
C LYS A 86 0.39 -7.22 -22.34
N ASN A 87 1.25 -8.22 -22.40
CA ASN A 87 1.36 -9.15 -23.52
C ASN A 87 0.06 -9.95 -23.67
N ASN A 88 -0.44 -10.56 -22.60
CA ASN A 88 -1.67 -11.36 -22.65
C ASN A 88 -2.93 -10.53 -22.96
N LEU A 89 -2.98 -9.24 -22.57
CA LEU A 89 -4.08 -8.33 -22.91
C LEU A 89 -3.99 -7.79 -24.34
N ARG A 90 -2.79 -7.57 -24.89
CA ARG A 90 -2.61 -7.06 -26.26
C ARG A 90 -2.87 -8.10 -27.34
N LEU A 91 -2.74 -9.39 -27.02
CA LEU A 91 -2.76 -10.46 -28.02
C LEU A 91 -4.13 -10.68 -28.69
N THR A 92 -5.23 -10.10 -28.19
CA THR A 92 -6.56 -10.31 -28.81
C THR A 92 -7.57 -9.25 -28.38
N LYS A 93 -8.18 -8.53 -29.35
CA LYS A 93 -9.21 -7.49 -29.14
C LYS A 93 -10.44 -7.96 -28.33
N SER A 94 -10.64 -9.27 -28.14
CA SER A 94 -11.78 -9.87 -27.43
C SER A 94 -11.41 -10.60 -26.13
N THR A 95 -10.18 -10.46 -25.63
CA THR A 95 -9.76 -11.25 -24.47
C THR A 95 -10.32 -10.73 -23.16
N THR A 96 -11.05 -11.61 -22.47
CA THR A 96 -11.59 -11.33 -21.14
C THR A 96 -10.51 -11.46 -20.06
N ILE A 97 -10.67 -10.72 -18.95
CA ILE A 97 -9.81 -10.83 -17.76
C ILE A 97 -9.75 -12.29 -17.25
N ARG A 98 -10.83 -13.06 -17.42
CA ARG A 98 -10.87 -14.49 -17.05
C ARG A 98 -9.84 -15.30 -17.84
N ASN A 99 -9.76 -15.10 -19.16
CA ASN A 99 -8.83 -15.81 -20.03
C ASN A 99 -7.38 -15.38 -19.77
N VAL A 100 -7.13 -14.09 -19.53
CA VAL A 100 -5.81 -13.60 -19.11
C VAL A 100 -5.37 -14.25 -17.80
N ASN A 101 -6.28 -14.35 -16.83
CA ASN A 101 -5.98 -14.98 -15.54
C ASN A 101 -5.56 -16.44 -15.69
N ALA A 102 -6.26 -17.22 -16.51
CA ALA A 102 -5.90 -18.60 -16.79
C ALA A 102 -4.51 -18.72 -17.43
N LYS A 103 -4.19 -17.89 -18.44
CA LYS A 103 -2.88 -17.90 -19.10
C LYS A 103 -1.74 -17.51 -18.16
N LEU A 104 -1.94 -16.48 -17.33
CA LEU A 104 -0.95 -16.06 -16.36
C LEU A 104 -0.70 -17.14 -15.29
N GLN A 105 -1.73 -17.87 -14.88
CA GLN A 105 -1.58 -19.01 -13.97
C GLN A 105 -0.80 -20.16 -14.64
N GLN A 106 -1.03 -20.45 -15.92
CA GLN A 106 -0.22 -21.43 -16.69
C GLN A 106 1.25 -21.00 -16.81
N GLN A 107 1.52 -19.70 -16.86
CA GLN A 107 2.87 -19.13 -16.85
C GLN A 107 3.52 -19.12 -15.44
N GLY A 108 2.85 -19.66 -14.41
CA GLY A 108 3.36 -19.73 -13.04
C GLY A 108 3.11 -18.48 -12.20
N PHE A 109 2.41 -17.46 -12.71
CA PHE A 109 2.09 -16.28 -11.93
C PHE A 109 0.96 -16.55 -10.94
N LYS A 110 1.23 -16.29 -9.65
CA LYS A 110 0.19 -16.22 -8.61
C LYS A 110 -0.62 -14.94 -8.81
N THR A 111 -1.74 -15.03 -9.54
CA THR A 111 -2.55 -13.86 -9.91
C THR A 111 -4.04 -14.01 -9.56
N SER A 112 -4.73 -12.88 -9.52
CA SER A 112 -6.18 -12.77 -9.34
C SER A 112 -6.77 -11.80 -10.35
N LYS A 113 -8.08 -11.91 -10.62
CA LYS A 113 -8.82 -10.98 -11.49
C LYS A 113 -8.65 -9.52 -11.05
N SER A 114 -8.67 -9.27 -9.74
CA SER A 114 -8.49 -7.92 -9.17
C SER A 114 -7.09 -7.37 -9.40
N SER A 115 -6.06 -8.22 -9.32
CA SER A 115 -4.67 -7.84 -9.61
C SER A 115 -4.52 -7.44 -11.09
N ILE A 116 -5.06 -8.24 -12.01
CA ILE A 116 -5.06 -7.93 -13.45
C ILE A 116 -5.80 -6.63 -13.75
N TRP A 117 -6.96 -6.41 -13.11
CA TRP A 117 -7.73 -5.18 -13.29
C TRP A 117 -6.96 -3.94 -12.83
N ARG A 118 -6.30 -3.99 -11.66
CA ARG A 118 -5.44 -2.88 -11.20
C ARG A 118 -4.27 -2.62 -12.13
N THR A 119 -3.60 -3.68 -12.61
CA THR A 119 -2.51 -3.55 -13.59
C THR A 119 -2.99 -2.95 -14.91
N LYS A 120 -4.18 -3.32 -15.39
CA LYS A 120 -4.81 -2.71 -16.57
C LYS A 120 -5.02 -1.20 -16.36
N GLN A 121 -5.57 -0.79 -15.22
CA GLN A 121 -5.80 0.63 -14.90
C GLN A 121 -4.48 1.40 -14.86
N LEU A 122 -3.45 0.83 -14.23
CA LEU A 122 -2.09 1.40 -14.19
C LEU A 122 -1.50 1.59 -15.60
N LEU A 123 -1.75 0.65 -16.52
CA LEU A 123 -1.28 0.69 -17.89
C LEU A 123 -2.14 1.56 -18.83
N LYS A 124 -3.27 2.11 -18.37
CA LYS A 124 -4.24 2.89 -19.17
C LYS A 124 -4.66 2.22 -20.50
N LEU A 125 -4.76 0.89 -20.50
CA LEU A 125 -5.14 0.14 -21.72
C LEU A 125 -6.64 0.31 -22.00
N LYS A 126 -6.97 0.90 -23.17
CA LYS A 126 -8.34 0.96 -23.71
C LYS A 126 -8.76 -0.42 -24.23
N TRP A 127 -10.07 -0.68 -24.19
CA TRP A 127 -10.70 -1.86 -24.79
C TRP A 127 -11.10 -1.55 -26.23
#